data_AF-A0A182EU72-F1
#
_entry.id   AF-A0A182EU72-F1
#
_cell.length_a   1.000
_cell.length_b   1.000
_cell.length_c   1.000
_cell.angle_alpha   90.00
_cell.angle_beta   90.00
_cell.angle_gamma   90.00
#
_symmetry.space_group_name_H-M   'P 1'
#
loop_
_entity.id
_entity.type
_entity.pdbx_description
1 polymer ?
#
loop_
_entity_poly.entity_id
_entity_poly.type
_entity_poly.pdbx_seq_one_letter_code
_entity_poly.pdbx_strand_id
1 'polypeptide(L)'
;MEYLDDVFSENSILPDEPYLRAKQRYEAIKLDSVCDAIRKVSYSKKLTGNITKLLAMELAKAEQMLESPFYSGETLGLPDIVLYPCIQRLRMIGQTINDGFLDNYFPNHFSKLVKWFVRMQTLPEVTIN
;
A
#
# COMPACT_ATOMS: atom_id res chain seq x y z
N MET A 1 -8.68 10.66 7.91
CA MET A 1 -7.43 11.33 7.50
C MET A 1 -7.71 12.77 7.14
N GLU A 2 -8.56 13.05 6.15
CA GLU A 2 -8.83 14.45 5.72
C GLU A 2 -9.27 15.39 6.85
N TYR A 3 -10.11 14.93 7.79
CA TYR A 3 -10.45 15.73 8.97
C TYR A 3 -9.23 16.17 9.80
N LEU A 4 -8.27 15.27 10.01
CA LEU A 4 -7.05 15.59 10.76
C LEU A 4 -6.16 16.55 9.98
N ASP A 5 -6.14 16.40 8.65
CA ASP A 5 -5.40 17.26 7.73
C ASP A 5 -5.93 18.70 7.75
N ASP A 6 -7.26 18.86 7.76
CA ASP A 6 -7.93 20.16 7.84
C ASP A 6 -7.74 20.84 9.21
N VAL A 7 -7.69 20.05 10.30
CA VAL A 7 -7.55 20.55 11.67
C VAL A 7 -6.10 20.89 12.02
N PHE A 8 -5.13 20.13 11.49
CA PHE A 8 -3.69 20.26 11.80
C PHE A 8 -2.89 20.62 10.54
N SER A 9 -3.17 21.78 9.96
CA SER A 9 -2.59 22.23 8.69
C SER A 9 -1.06 22.41 8.70
N GLU A 10 -0.45 22.56 9.87
CA GLU A 10 1.02 22.70 10.02
C GLU A 10 1.79 21.47 9.52
N ASN A 11 1.16 20.28 9.55
CA ASN A 11 1.75 19.02 9.09
C ASN A 11 0.83 18.33 8.07
N SER A 12 0.30 19.10 7.12
CA SER A 12 -0.59 18.60 6.08
C SER A 12 0.09 17.51 5.25
N ILE A 13 -0.58 16.36 5.17
CA ILE A 13 -0.22 15.22 4.32
C ILE A 13 -0.66 15.49 2.88
N LEU A 14 -1.72 16.28 2.68
CA LEU A 14 -2.16 16.67 1.35
C LEU A 14 -1.47 17.96 0.88
N PRO A 15 -1.17 18.08 -0.42
CA PRO A 15 -0.72 19.32 -1.02
C PRO A 15 -1.74 20.45 -0.86
N ASP A 16 -1.28 21.68 -0.73
CA ASP A 16 -2.13 22.88 -0.81
C ASP A 16 -2.65 23.13 -2.23
N GLU A 17 -1.85 22.76 -3.24
CA GLU A 17 -2.21 22.92 -4.64
C GLU A 17 -3.39 21.99 -4.98
N PRO A 18 -4.54 22.56 -5.44
CA PRO A 18 -5.78 21.79 -5.59
C PRO A 18 -5.68 20.59 -6.55
N TYR A 19 -4.92 20.71 -7.64
CA TYR A 19 -4.78 19.64 -8.61
C TYR A 19 -4.00 18.46 -8.04
N LEU A 20 -2.88 18.70 -7.38
CA LEU A 20 -2.05 17.70 -6.71
C LEU A 20 -2.82 17.03 -5.57
N ARG A 21 -3.60 17.80 -4.80
CA ARG A 21 -4.51 17.26 -3.78
C ARG A 21 -5.53 16.30 -4.39
N ALA A 22 -6.17 16.70 -5.49
CA ALA A 22 -7.14 15.85 -6.18
C ALA A 22 -6.48 14.59 -6.78
N LYS A 23 -5.26 14.72 -7.32
CA LYS A 23 -4.46 13.60 -7.83
C LYS A 23 -4.16 12.58 -6.73
N GLN A 24 -3.65 13.01 -5.58
CA GLN A 24 -3.35 12.09 -4.47
C GLN A 24 -4.61 11.38 -3.95
N ARG A 25 -5.75 12.09 -3.85
CA ARG A 25 -7.04 11.47 -3.50
C ARG A 25 -7.45 10.40 -4.50
N TYR A 26 -7.33 10.70 -5.79
CA TYR A 26 -7.66 9.77 -6.85
C TYR A 26 -6.77 8.51 -6.84
N GLU A 27 -5.48 8.68 -6.58
CA GLU A 27 -4.54 7.57 -6.42
C GLU A 27 -4.86 6.73 -5.19
N ALA A 28 -5.21 7.36 -4.06
CA ALA A 28 -5.63 6.67 -2.85
C ALA A 28 -6.90 5.82 -3.09
N ILE A 29 -7.91 6.37 -3.77
CA ILE A 29 -9.12 5.64 -4.16
C ILE A 29 -8.79 4.47 -5.08
N LYS A 30 -7.89 4.66 -6.04
CA LYS A 30 -7.44 3.58 -6.93
C LYS A 30 -6.76 2.46 -6.17
N LEU A 31 -5.98 2.76 -5.13
CA LEU A 31 -5.25 1.77 -4.35
C LEU A 31 -6.15 1.03 -3.34
N ASP A 32 -7.36 1.52 -3.05
CA ASP A 32 -8.30 0.86 -2.14
C ASP A 32 -8.71 -0.56 -2.62
N SER A 33 -8.76 -0.79 -3.94
CA SER A 33 -9.00 -2.13 -4.49
C SER A 33 -7.92 -3.16 -4.12
N VAL A 34 -6.69 -2.70 -3.86
CA VAL A 34 -5.60 -3.55 -3.37
C VAL A 34 -5.86 -3.96 -1.93
N CYS A 35 -6.29 -3.01 -1.10
CA CYS A 35 -6.73 -3.27 0.26
C CYS A 35 -7.90 -4.26 0.31
N ASP A 36 -8.83 -4.17 -0.64
CA ASP A 36 -9.93 -5.12 -0.79
C ASP A 36 -9.46 -6.55 -1.09
N ALA A 37 -8.53 -6.70 -2.03
CA ALA A 37 -7.97 -8.01 -2.36
C ALA A 37 -7.23 -8.62 -1.15
N ILE A 38 -6.44 -7.84 -0.43
CA ILE A 38 -5.72 -8.29 0.77
C ILE A 38 -6.69 -8.65 1.90
N ARG A 39 -7.80 -7.91 2.04
CA ARG A 39 -8.84 -8.24 3.02
C ARG A 39 -9.46 -9.61 2.75
N LYS A 40 -9.71 -9.96 1.49
CA LYS A 40 -10.21 -11.29 1.11
C LYS A 40 -9.21 -12.41 1.47
N VAL A 41 -7.91 -12.15 1.32
CA VAL A 41 -6.86 -13.07 1.79
C VAL A 41 -6.92 -13.24 3.30
N SER A 42 -7.15 -12.15 4.05
CA SER A 42 -7.20 -12.15 5.52
C SER A 42 -8.29 -13.07 6.10
N TYR A 43 -9.39 -13.27 5.39
CA TYR A 43 -10.46 -14.19 5.79
C TYR A 43 -10.30 -15.62 5.27
N SER A 44 -9.24 -15.89 4.51
CA SER A 44 -9.01 -17.17 3.87
C SER A 44 -7.96 -17.98 4.62
N LYS A 45 -8.23 -19.27 4.85
CA LYS A 45 -7.26 -20.19 5.50
C LYS A 45 -6.07 -20.55 4.59
N LYS A 46 -6.21 -20.33 3.28
CA LYS A 46 -5.18 -20.56 2.26
C LYS A 46 -5.45 -19.67 1.05
N LEU A 47 -4.41 -19.34 0.30
CA LEU A 47 -4.58 -18.76 -1.01
C LEU A 47 -5.15 -19.82 -1.97
N THR A 48 -6.15 -19.43 -2.75
CA THR A 48 -6.82 -20.29 -3.75
C THR A 48 -6.74 -19.63 -5.12
N GLY A 49 -6.85 -20.39 -6.20
CA GLY A 49 -6.62 -19.88 -7.56
C GLY A 49 -7.31 -18.54 -7.87
N ASN A 50 -8.58 -18.37 -7.51
CA ASN A 50 -9.31 -17.12 -7.74
C ASN A 50 -8.83 -15.97 -6.84
N ILE A 51 -8.57 -16.24 -5.57
CA ILE A 51 -8.09 -15.24 -4.60
C ILE A 51 -6.68 -14.80 -4.97
N THR A 52 -5.79 -15.75 -5.27
CA THR A 52 -4.41 -15.49 -5.72
C THR A 52 -4.39 -14.69 -7.01
N LYS A 53 -5.25 -15.04 -7.98
CA LYS A 53 -5.32 -14.30 -9.25
C LYS A 53 -5.77 -12.85 -9.04
N LEU A 54 -6.82 -12.63 -8.24
CA LEU A 54 -7.28 -11.28 -7.91
C LEU A 54 -6.18 -10.49 -7.18
N LEU A 55 -5.55 -11.09 -6.18
CA LEU A 55 -4.46 -10.47 -5.44
C LEU A 55 -3.29 -10.10 -6.36
N ALA A 56 -2.85 -11.01 -7.23
CA ALA A 56 -1.78 -10.76 -8.19
C ALA A 56 -2.10 -9.61 -9.14
N MET A 57 -3.35 -9.53 -9.63
CA MET A 57 -3.79 -8.45 -10.51
C MET A 57 -3.76 -7.08 -9.80
N GLU A 58 -4.28 -7.00 -8.57
CA GLU A 58 -4.29 -5.76 -7.81
C GLU A 58 -2.88 -5.32 -7.39
N LEU A 59 -2.01 -6.26 -7.03
CA LEU A 59 -0.61 -5.96 -6.72
C LEU A 59 0.16 -5.52 -7.98
N ALA A 60 -0.13 -6.09 -9.15
CA ALA A 60 0.46 -5.62 -10.41
C ALA A 60 0.05 -4.18 -10.74
N LYS A 61 -1.21 -3.81 -10.49
CA LYS A 61 -1.69 -2.43 -10.61
C LYS A 61 -0.93 -1.49 -9.66
N ALA A 62 -0.77 -1.87 -8.40
CA ALA A 62 -0.02 -1.08 -7.42
C ALA A 62 1.47 -0.94 -7.78
N GLU A 63 2.10 -1.99 -8.30
CA GLU A 63 3.48 -1.97 -8.79
C GLU A 63 3.66 -1.02 -10.00
N GLN A 64 2.68 -1.00 -10.90
CA GLN A 64 2.68 -0.12 -12.07
C GLN A 64 2.50 1.34 -11.69
N MET A 65 1.57 1.64 -10.76
CA MET A 65 1.30 2.99 -10.29
C MET A 65 2.47 3.61 -9.49
N LEU A 66 3.39 2.79 -8.98
CA LEU A 66 4.55 3.27 -8.23
C LEU A 66 5.66 3.70 -9.19
N GLU A 67 5.69 5.00 -9.48
CA GLU A 67 6.65 5.63 -10.41
C GLU A 67 7.79 6.38 -9.68
N SER A 68 7.59 6.69 -8.40
CA SER A 68 8.51 7.47 -7.57
C SER A 68 8.80 6.74 -6.25
N PRO A 69 9.63 7.28 -5.33
CA PRO A 69 9.85 6.67 -4.01
C PRO A 69 8.55 6.43 -3.23
N PHE A 70 7.53 7.24 -3.43
CA PHE A 70 6.19 7.12 -2.85
C PHE A 70 5.13 7.22 -3.95
N TYR A 71 3.91 6.76 -3.68
CA TYR A 71 2.77 6.93 -4.58
C TYR A 71 2.42 8.40 -4.78
N SER A 72 2.64 9.21 -3.76
CA SER A 72 2.48 10.66 -3.77
C SER A 72 3.65 11.44 -4.40
N GLY A 73 4.74 10.76 -4.81
CA GLY A 73 5.91 11.36 -5.45
C GLY A 73 7.20 11.15 -4.67
N GLU A 74 7.95 12.23 -4.44
CA GLU A 74 9.25 12.20 -3.73
C GLU A 74 9.10 12.13 -2.20
N THR A 75 7.95 12.56 -1.68
CA THR A 75 7.65 12.58 -0.24
C THR A 75 6.43 11.70 0.05
N LEU A 76 6.27 11.30 1.32
CA LEU A 76 5.08 10.60 1.80
C LEU A 76 3.80 11.45 1.59
N GLY A 77 2.68 10.79 1.34
CA GLY A 77 1.38 11.44 1.14
C GLY A 77 0.21 10.47 1.29
N LEU A 78 -1.00 10.96 1.04
CA LEU A 78 -2.24 10.22 1.31
C LEU A 78 -2.29 8.78 0.72
N PRO A 79 -1.99 8.54 -0.57
CA PRO A 79 -2.06 7.18 -1.13
C PRO A 79 -1.14 6.18 -0.43
N ASP A 80 0.03 6.63 0.03
CA ASP A 80 0.99 5.78 0.74
C ASP A 80 0.47 5.37 2.12
N ILE A 81 -0.09 6.32 2.87
CA ILE A 81 -0.63 6.07 4.21
C ILE A 81 -1.84 5.14 4.14
N VAL A 82 -2.66 5.25 3.10
CA VAL A 82 -3.80 4.34 2.87
C VAL A 82 -3.32 2.92 2.56
N LEU A 83 -2.34 2.76 1.66
CA LEU A 83 -1.92 1.44 1.21
C LEU A 83 -1.05 0.70 2.23
N TYR A 84 -0.19 1.40 2.97
CA TYR A 84 0.80 0.81 3.88
C TYR A 84 0.22 -0.23 4.85
N PRO A 85 -0.82 0.04 5.65
CA PRO A 85 -1.36 -0.95 6.58
C PRO A 85 -1.92 -2.19 5.86
N CYS A 86 -2.37 -2.07 4.61
CA CYS A 86 -2.83 -3.20 3.83
C CYS A 86 -1.66 -4.11 3.43
N ILE A 87 -0.58 -3.56 2.88
CA ILE A 87 0.61 -4.33 2.52
C ILE A 87 1.30 -4.92 3.75
N GLN A 88 1.34 -4.18 4.87
CA GLN A 88 1.82 -4.69 6.16
C GLN A 88 1.02 -5.91 6.60
N ARG A 89 -0.32 -5.87 6.49
CA ARG A 89 -1.18 -7.03 6.79
C ARG A 89 -0.88 -8.22 5.89
N LEU A 90 -0.68 -8.01 4.59
CA LEU A 90 -0.32 -9.08 3.66
C LEU A 90 1.00 -9.77 4.05
N ARG A 91 2.00 -8.98 4.46
CA ARG A 91 3.29 -9.50 4.97
C ARG A 91 3.11 -10.33 6.24
N MET A 92 2.31 -9.85 7.18
CA MET A 92 2.00 -10.61 8.40
C MET A 92 1.30 -11.93 8.08
N ILE A 93 0.37 -11.94 7.12
CA ILE A 93 -0.26 -13.18 6.66
C ILE A 93 0.78 -14.15 6.12
N GLY A 94 1.70 -13.70 5.25
CA GLY A 94 2.79 -14.53 4.72
C GLY A 94 3.69 -15.16 5.80
N GLN A 95 3.85 -14.51 6.95
CA GLN A 95 4.58 -15.10 8.09
C GLN A 95 3.80 -16.22 8.79
N THR A 96 2.48 -16.28 8.60
CA THR A 96 1.60 -17.28 9.24
C THR A 96 1.21 -18.43 8.32
N ILE A 97 1.19 -18.20 6.99
CA ILE A 97 0.85 -19.21 6.00
C ILE A 97 2.06 -19.47 5.10
N ASN A 98 2.49 -20.73 5.05
CA ASN A 98 3.52 -21.17 4.10
C ASN A 98 2.89 -21.25 2.70
N ASP A 99 3.11 -20.22 1.88
CA ASP A 99 2.48 -20.07 0.57
C ASP A 99 3.46 -19.55 -0.47
N GLY A 100 3.67 -20.33 -1.53
CA GLY A 100 4.65 -20.01 -2.57
C GLY A 100 4.39 -18.68 -3.29
N PHE A 101 3.14 -18.19 -3.34
CA PHE A 101 2.87 -16.87 -3.91
C PHE A 101 3.41 -15.77 -2.99
N LEU A 102 3.14 -15.82 -1.69
CA LEU A 102 3.60 -14.79 -0.75
C LEU A 102 5.11 -14.86 -0.50
N ASP A 103 5.66 -16.07 -0.40
CA ASP A 103 7.06 -16.29 -0.02
C ASP A 103 8.02 -16.10 -1.20
N ASN A 104 7.60 -16.45 -2.42
CA ASN A 104 8.47 -16.43 -3.60
C ASN A 104 7.95 -15.51 -4.70
N TYR A 105 6.70 -15.66 -5.14
CA TYR A 105 6.23 -14.91 -6.30
C TYR A 105 6.20 -13.41 -6.01
N PHE A 106 5.60 -13.01 -4.87
CA PHE A 106 5.41 -11.63 -4.48
C PHE A 106 6.72 -10.83 -4.42
N PRO A 107 7.72 -11.21 -3.60
CA PRO A 107 8.95 -10.44 -3.48
C PRO A 107 9.76 -10.37 -4.79
N ASN A 108 9.66 -11.39 -5.65
CA ASN A 108 10.44 -11.47 -6.88
C ASN A 108 9.81 -10.70 -8.05
N HIS A 109 8.48 -10.52 -8.08
CA HIS A 109 7.78 -9.88 -9.20
C HIS A 109 7.29 -8.46 -8.90
N PHE A 110 7.17 -8.09 -7.61
CA PHE A 110 6.71 -6.76 -7.19
C PHE A 110 7.81 -6.03 -6.41
N SER A 111 8.95 -5.86 -7.07
CA SER A 111 10.17 -5.34 -6.45
C SER A 111 10.06 -3.87 -6.02
N LYS A 112 9.30 -3.04 -6.74
CA LYS A 112 9.09 -1.64 -6.35
C LYS A 112 8.24 -1.57 -5.09
N LEU A 113 7.16 -2.34 -5.02
CA LEU A 113 6.33 -2.48 -3.82
C LEU A 113 7.15 -2.96 -2.61
N VAL A 114 8.05 -3.93 -2.82
CA VAL A 114 8.95 -4.41 -1.75
C VAL A 114 9.86 -3.28 -1.27
N LYS A 115 10.50 -2.55 -2.18
CA LYS A 115 11.39 -1.42 -1.84
C LYS A 115 10.63 -0.28 -1.15
N TRP A 116 9.45 0.04 -1.64
CA TRP A 116 8.56 1.03 -1.03
C TRP A 116 8.15 0.61 0.38
N PHE A 117 7.79 -0.66 0.59
CA PHE A 117 7.43 -1.16 1.92
C PHE A 117 8.60 -1.02 2.91
N VAL A 118 9.81 -1.40 2.50
CA VAL A 118 11.02 -1.21 3.32
C VAL A 118 11.25 0.26 3.64
N ARG A 119 11.06 1.16 2.67
CA ARG A 119 11.16 2.62 2.88
C ARG A 119 10.11 3.13 3.87
N MET A 120 8.87 2.65 3.80
CA MET A 120 7.83 3.00 4.77
C MET A 120 8.25 2.62 6.20
N GLN A 121 8.95 1.50 6.37
CA GLN A 121 9.44 1.05 7.68
C GLN A 121 10.60 1.88 8.23
N THR A 122 11.27 2.71 7.41
CA THR A 122 12.31 3.63 7.90
C THR A 122 11.76 4.95 8.38
N LEU A 123 10.46 5.21 8.20
CA LEU A 123 9.82 6.45 8.63
C LEU A 123 9.66 6.46 10.16
N PRO A 124 10.04 7.54 10.85
CA PRO A 124 9.97 7.61 12.31
C PRO A 124 8.54 7.45 12.84
N GLU A 125 7.53 7.84 12.05
CA GLU A 125 6.11 7.72 12.38
C GLU A 125 5.62 6.27 12.38
N VAL A 126 6.37 5.36 11.74
CA VAL A 126 6.03 3.94 11.58
C VAL A 126 6.82 3.06 12.55
N THR A 127 8.04 3.47 12.91
CA THR A 127 8.88 2.74 13.86
C THR A 127 8.36 2.87 15.28
N ILE A 128 8.20 1.75 15.98
CA ILE A 128 7.95 1.74 17.43
C ILE A 128 9.32 1.73 18.11
N ASN A 129 9.66 2.81 18.81
CA ASN A 129 10.82 2.86 19.71
C ASN A 129 10.59 2.00 20.95
#